data_AF-A0A8H8TR48-F1
#
_entry.id   AF-A0A8H8TR48-F1
#
_cell.length_a   1.000
_cell.length_b   1.000
_cell.length_c   1.000
_cell.angle_alpha   90.00
_cell.angle_beta   90.00
_cell.angle_gamma   90.00
#
_symmetry.space_group_name_H-M   'P 1'
#
loop_
_entity.id
_entity.type
_entity.pdbx_description
1 polymer ?
#
loop_
_entity_poly.entity_id
_entity_poly.type
_entity_poly.pdbx_seq_one_letter_code
_entity_poly.pdbx_strand_id
1 'polypeptide(L)'
;MTLIKRAIAKASISGSERRPGESLANSTLRNTDLLPIPPSRRHWTWHNFAMFWISNGLNLNTFMIASTTVSACLTWSQAWAAIIVGYFAVAFLGVMKLKELQDFLFNFN
;
A
#
# COMPACT_ATOMS: atom_id res chain seq x y z
N MET A 1 -33.09 -17.94 -22.52
CA MET A 1 -31.62 -17.74 -22.37
C MET A 1 -31.27 -16.66 -21.32
N THR A 2 -31.98 -16.59 -20.20
CA THR A 2 -32.03 -15.36 -19.37
C THR A 2 -31.73 -15.56 -17.88
N LEU A 3 -32.04 -16.73 -17.30
CA LEU A 3 -31.84 -16.97 -15.86
C LEU A 3 -30.39 -17.31 -15.51
N ILE A 4 -29.75 -18.17 -16.29
CA ILE A 4 -28.35 -18.57 -16.09
C ILE A 4 -27.41 -17.36 -16.23
N LYS A 5 -27.63 -16.51 -17.25
CA LYS A 5 -26.86 -15.28 -17.44
C LYS A 5 -27.03 -14.30 -16.27
N ARG A 6 -28.25 -14.18 -15.72
CA ARG A 6 -28.53 -13.35 -14.54
C ARG A 6 -27.87 -13.90 -13.27
N ALA A 7 -27.88 -15.21 -13.07
CA ALA A 7 -27.23 -15.85 -11.93
C ALA A 7 -25.70 -15.66 -11.98
N ILE A 8 -25.10 -15.85 -13.16
CA ILE A 8 -23.67 -15.63 -13.38
C ILE A 8 -23.31 -14.15 -13.20
N ALA A 9 -24.11 -13.21 -13.72
CA ALA A 9 -23.87 -11.78 -13.55
C ALA A 9 -24.00 -11.30 -12.10
N LYS A 10 -24.83 -11.97 -11.28
CA LYS A 10 -24.93 -11.67 -9.84
C LYS A 10 -23.77 -12.30 -9.05
N ALA A 11 -23.23 -13.41 -9.54
CA ALA A 11 -22.05 -14.07 -8.97
C ALA A 11 -20.72 -13.45 -9.43
N SER A 12 -20.71 -12.69 -10.54
CA SER A 12 -19.51 -12.02 -11.03
C SER A 12 -19.14 -10.83 -10.16
N ILE A 13 -17.84 -10.70 -9.89
CA ILE A 13 -17.27 -9.60 -9.09
C ILE A 13 -17.45 -8.30 -9.89
N SER A 14 -17.95 -7.25 -9.24
CA SER A 14 -18.10 -5.94 -9.87
C SER A 14 -16.75 -5.47 -10.44
N GLY A 15 -16.71 -5.03 -11.69
CA GLY A 15 -15.48 -4.58 -12.34
C GLY A 15 -14.60 -5.68 -12.95
N SER A 16 -14.96 -6.96 -12.78
CA SER A 16 -14.33 -8.10 -13.48
C SER A 16 -14.92 -8.33 -14.89
N GLU A 17 -15.50 -7.28 -15.48
CA GLU A 17 -16.09 -7.32 -16.81
C GLU A 17 -14.98 -7.56 -17.85
N ARG A 18 -15.18 -8.61 -18.65
CA ARG A 18 -14.22 -9.09 -19.63
C ARG A 18 -14.07 -8.06 -20.75
N ARG A 19 -12.84 -7.59 -20.96
CA ARG A 19 -12.52 -6.71 -22.10
C ARG A 19 -12.41 -7.52 -23.41
N PRO A 20 -12.63 -6.90 -24.58
CA PRO A 20 -12.46 -7.57 -25.86
C PRO A 20 -11.03 -8.12 -26.00
N GLY A 21 -10.88 -9.42 -26.26
CA GLY A 21 -9.57 -10.09 -26.39
C GLY A 21 -8.94 -10.60 -25.08
N GLU A 22 -9.57 -10.39 -23.93
CA GLU A 22 -9.03 -10.79 -22.61
C GLU A 22 -9.41 -12.23 -22.23
N SER A 23 -8.52 -12.99 -21.59
CA SER A 23 -8.83 -14.33 -21.05
C SER A 23 -9.75 -14.22 -19.83
N LEU A 24 -10.51 -15.28 -19.52
CA LEU A 24 -11.38 -15.28 -18.33
C LEU A 24 -10.55 -15.11 -17.04
N ALA A 25 -9.39 -15.76 -16.95
CA ALA A 25 -8.48 -15.64 -15.82
C ALA A 25 -8.01 -14.18 -15.62
N ASN A 26 -7.65 -13.48 -16.69
CA ASN A 26 -7.22 -12.08 -16.60
C ASN A 26 -8.35 -11.16 -16.11
N SER A 27 -9.59 -11.40 -16.57
CA SER A 27 -10.74 -10.61 -16.10
C SER A 27 -11.00 -10.78 -14.60
N THR A 28 -10.72 -11.96 -14.02
CA THR A 28 -10.89 -12.22 -12.58
C THR A 28 -9.83 -11.58 -11.69
N LEU A 29 -8.71 -11.12 -12.24
CA LEU A 29 -7.67 -10.40 -11.50
C LEU A 29 -8.04 -8.93 -11.24
N ARG A 30 -9.16 -8.46 -11.80
CA ARG A 30 -9.58 -7.06 -11.73
C ARG A 30 -10.92 -6.96 -11.02
N ASN A 31 -10.97 -6.13 -9.98
CA ASN A 31 -12.16 -5.77 -9.22
C ASN A 31 -12.30 -4.25 -9.26
N THR A 32 -13.51 -3.72 -9.10
CA THR A 32 -13.80 -2.29 -8.95
C THR A 32 -12.88 -1.60 -7.95
N ASP A 33 -12.49 -2.27 -6.86
CA ASP A 33 -11.60 -1.72 -5.83
C ASP A 33 -10.12 -1.66 -6.25
N LEU A 34 -9.71 -2.53 -7.17
CA LEU A 34 -8.35 -2.55 -7.73
C LEU A 34 -8.18 -1.56 -8.88
N LEU A 35 -9.29 -1.01 -9.38
CA LEU A 35 -9.22 -0.02 -10.46
C LEU A 35 -8.65 1.31 -9.93
N PRO A 36 -7.91 2.05 -10.78
CA PRO A 36 -7.48 3.38 -10.44
C PRO A 36 -8.65 4.25 -10.01
N ILE A 37 -8.50 4.93 -8.87
CA ILE A 37 -9.57 5.72 -8.27
C ILE A 37 -9.79 6.99 -9.13
N PRO A 38 -11.03 7.25 -9.59
CA PRO A 38 -11.35 8.43 -10.39
C PRO A 38 -11.17 9.72 -9.56
N PRO A 39 -10.87 10.87 -10.20
CA PRO A 39 -10.64 12.13 -9.49
C PRO A 39 -11.77 12.54 -8.54
N SER A 40 -13.02 12.24 -8.89
CA SER A 40 -14.20 12.56 -8.07
C SER A 40 -14.27 11.83 -6.71
N ARG A 41 -13.55 10.71 -6.55
CA ARG A 41 -13.52 9.92 -5.30
C ARG A 41 -12.24 10.17 -4.47
N ARG A 42 -11.38 11.10 -4.87
CA ARG A 42 -10.13 11.44 -4.16
C ARG A 42 -10.42 12.45 -3.06
N HIS A 43 -10.91 11.96 -1.92
CA HIS A 43 -11.19 12.80 -0.75
C HIS A 43 -9.99 12.96 0.20
N TRP A 44 -8.89 12.25 -0.07
CA TRP A 44 -7.68 12.34 0.75
C TRP A 44 -6.94 13.65 0.51
N THR A 45 -6.96 14.51 1.53
CA THR A 45 -6.11 15.71 1.59
C THR A 45 -4.79 15.40 2.29
N TRP A 46 -3.87 16.35 2.28
CA TRP A 46 -2.55 16.18 2.91
C TRP A 46 -2.63 15.88 4.42
N HIS A 47 -3.66 16.37 5.12
CA HIS A 47 -3.87 16.09 6.54
C HIS A 47 -4.21 14.62 6.78
N ASN A 48 -5.06 14.02 5.93
CA ASN A 48 -5.39 12.60 6.01
C ASN A 48 -4.14 11.74 5.82
N PHE A 49 -3.26 12.16 4.92
CA PHE A 49 -1.96 11.52 4.73
C PHE A 49 -1.08 11.59 5.99
N ALA A 50 -0.93 12.76 6.60
CA ALA A 50 -0.14 12.92 7.83
C ALA A 50 -0.71 12.08 8.99
N MET A 51 -2.03 12.13 9.19
CA MET A 51 -2.71 11.39 10.26
C MET A 51 -2.61 9.87 10.06
N PHE A 52 -2.69 9.39 8.81
CA PHE A 52 -2.47 7.99 8.47
C PHE A 52 -1.09 7.50 8.92
N TRP A 53 -0.03 8.26 8.64
CA TRP A 53 1.32 7.87 9.02
C TRP A 53 1.55 7.93 10.53
N ILE A 54 0.97 8.92 11.22
CA ILE A 54 1.02 8.99 12.69
C ILE A 54 0.30 7.76 13.28
N SER A 55 -0.90 7.44 12.82
CA SER A 55 -1.65 6.27 13.28
C SER A 55 -0.90 4.96 13.01
N ASN A 56 -0.23 4.84 11.87
CA ASN A 56 0.55 3.66 11.53
C ASN A 56 1.82 3.54 12.39
N GLY A 57 2.45 4.65 12.74
CA GLY A 57 3.63 4.70 13.60
C GLY A 57 3.33 4.35 15.07
N LEU A 58 2.14 4.72 15.56
CA LEU A 58 1.65 4.43 16.90
C LEU A 58 1.13 2.99 17.03
N ASN A 59 2.04 2.03 16.91
CA ASN A 59 1.75 0.60 17.09
C ASN A 59 2.57 0.02 18.25
N LEU A 60 2.10 -1.11 18.80
CA LEU A 60 2.75 -1.78 19.94
C LEU A 60 4.20 -2.19 19.64
N ASN A 61 4.48 -2.59 18.40
CA ASN A 61 5.81 -3.00 17.98
C ASN A 61 6.85 -1.87 18.13
N THR A 62 6.48 -0.63 17.81
CA THR A 62 7.36 0.54 18.01
C THR A 62 7.72 0.74 19.49
N PHE A 63 6.74 0.58 20.39
CA PHE A 63 6.99 0.69 21.83
C PHE A 63 7.89 -0.43 22.35
N MET A 64 7.76 -1.64 21.82
CA MET A 64 8.63 -2.76 22.14
C MET A 64 10.08 -2.48 21.74
N ILE A 65 10.31 -1.93 20.54
CA ILE A 65 11.65 -1.54 20.07
C ILE A 65 12.26 -0.45 20.98
N ALA A 66 11.46 0.54 21.39
CA ALA A 66 11.92 1.57 22.31
C ALA A 66 12.28 0.97 23.69
N SER A 67 11.47 0.05 24.20
CA SER A 67 11.73 -0.63 25.47
C SER A 67 13.02 -1.44 25.45
N THR A 68 13.30 -2.16 24.36
CA THR A 68 14.53 -2.96 24.25
C THR A 68 15.78 -2.09 24.09
N THR A 69 15.69 -0.96 23.38
CA THR A 69 16.82 -0.02 23.27
C THR A 69 17.13 0.68 24.59
N VAL A 70 16.12 1.07 25.36
CA VAL A 70 16.33 1.61 26.72
C VAL A 70 16.93 0.55 27.64
N SER A 71 16.49 -0.70 27.53
CA SER A 71 17.05 -1.83 28.30
C SER A 71 18.50 -2.14 27.90
N ALA A 72 18.90 -1.81 26.67
CA ALA A 72 20.26 -1.91 26.15
C ALA A 72 21.16 -0.71 26.52
N CYS A 73 20.84 0.00 27.62
CA CYS A 73 21.57 1.14 28.17
C CYS A 73 21.52 2.46 27.37
N LEU A 74 20.60 2.62 26.40
CA LEU A 74 20.37 3.94 25.80
C LEU A 74 19.47 4.80 26.69
N THR A 75 19.79 6.10 26.80
CA THR A 75 18.83 7.06 27.37
C THR A 75 17.59 7.15 26.48
N TRP A 76 16.44 7.50 27.05
CA TRP A 76 15.16 7.58 26.32
C TRP A 76 15.27 8.49 25.08
N SER A 77 16.00 9.61 25.19
CA SER A 77 16.22 10.55 24.08
C SER A 77 17.10 9.94 22.97
N GLN A 78 18.12 9.16 23.34
CA GLN A 78 18.98 8.47 22.37
C GLN A 78 18.25 7.32 21.67
N ALA A 79 17.38 6.60 22.39
CA ALA A 79 16.54 5.56 21.80
C ALA A 79 15.62 6.13 20.70
N TRP A 80 14.94 7.25 20.97
CA TRP A 80 14.13 7.93 19.96
C TRP A 80 14.95 8.44 18.77
N ALA A 81 16.14 9.01 19.01
CA ALA A 81 17.02 9.44 17.93
C ALA A 81 17.45 8.26 17.03
N ALA A 82 17.84 7.12 17.63
CA ALA A 82 18.22 5.92 16.89
C ALA A 82 17.06 5.36 16.04
N ILE A 83 15.85 5.37 16.60
CA ILE A 83 14.62 4.94 15.90
C ILE A 83 14.35 5.85 14.70
N ILE A 84 14.40 7.17 14.86
CA ILE A 84 14.17 8.14 13.78
C ILE A 84 15.19 7.95 12.65
N VAL A 85 16.48 7.82 13.00
CA VAL A 85 17.55 7.60 12.02
C VAL A 85 17.35 6.28 11.28
N GLY A 86 16.99 5.21 11.98
CA GLY A 86 16.71 3.90 11.37
C GLY A 86 15.56 3.95 10.38
N TYR A 87 14.42 4.55 10.76
CA TYR A 87 13.29 4.71 9.85
C TYR A 87 13.61 5.60 8.65
N PHE A 88 14.36 6.69 8.87
CA PHE A 88 14.77 7.56 7.78
C PHE A 88 15.71 6.85 6.79
N ALA A 89 16.68 6.08 7.29
CA ALA A 89 17.57 5.30 6.44
C ALA A 89 16.81 4.27 5.59
N VAL A 90 15.86 3.55 6.19
CA VAL A 90 15.01 2.58 5.47
C VAL A 90 14.15 3.28 4.42
N ALA A 91 13.52 4.40 4.76
CA ALA A 91 12.70 5.16 3.80
C ALA A 91 13.54 5.68 2.63
N PHE A 92 14.72 6.23 2.91
CA PHE A 92 15.64 6.73 1.88
C PHE A 92 16.09 5.61 0.93
N LEU A 93 16.56 4.48 1.48
CA LEU A 93 16.97 3.33 0.68
C LEU A 93 15.80 2.75 -0.12
N GLY A 94 14.62 2.67 0.49
CA GLY A 94 13.40 2.21 -0.17
C GLY A 94 13.03 3.08 -1.38
N VAL A 95 13.07 4.40 -1.25
CA VAL A 95 12.78 5.33 -2.36
C VAL A 95 13.83 5.22 -3.47
N MET A 96 15.11 5.14 -3.12
CA MET A 96 16.19 4.97 -4.10
C MET A 96 16.03 3.66 -4.89
N LYS A 97 15.73 2.56 -4.20
CA LYS A 97 15.54 1.25 -4.84
C LYS A 97 14.25 1.14 -5.63
N LEU A 98 13.17 1.75 -5.15
CA LEU A 98 11.92 1.82 -5.91
C LEU A 98 12.10 2.64 -7.19
N LYS A 99 12.90 3.70 -7.16
CA LYS A 99 13.22 4.47 -8.37
C LYS A 99 13.97 3.61 -9.39
N GLU A 100 15.03 2.91 -8.98
CA GLU A 100 15.77 1.98 -9.86
C GLU A 100 14.88 0.86 -10.40
N LEU A 101 13.96 0.32 -9.59
CA LEU A 101 13.03 -0.72 -10.00
C LEU A 101 11.94 -0.20 -10.94
N GLN A 102 11.44 1.02 -10.72
CA GLN A 102 10.50 1.67 -11.65
C GLN A 102 11.20 1.96 -12.98
N ASP A 103 12.42 2.50 -12.94
CA ASP A 103 13.22 2.72 -14.13
C ASP A 103 13.48 1.39 -14.86
N PHE A 104 13.74 0.28 -14.16
CA PHE A 104 13.88 -1.06 -14.76
C PHE A 104 12.57 -1.62 -15.34
N LEU A 105 11.45 -1.51 -14.62
CA LEU A 105 10.15 -2.10 -15.01
C LEU A 105 9.43 -1.30 -16.11
N PHE A 106 9.66 0.02 -16.19
CA PHE A 106 8.98 0.91 -17.11
C PHE A 106 9.87 1.39 -18.27
N ASN A 107 11.16 1.04 -18.29
CA ASN A 107 12.09 1.34 -19.38
C ASN A 107 12.49 0.08 -20.18
N PHE A 108 11.54 -0.83 -20.41
CA PHE A 108 11.64 -1.80 -21.50
C PHE A 108 11.16 -1.11 -22.78
N ASN A 109 12.07 -0.38 -23.43
CA ASN A 109 11.98 -0.09 -24.85
C ASN A 109 13.10 -0.84 -25.57
#